data_AF-A0A822MTY6-F1
#
_entry.id   AF-A0A822MTY6-F1
#
_cell.length_a   1.000
_cell.length_b   1.000
_cell.length_c   1.000
_cell.angle_alpha   90.00
_cell.angle_beta   90.00
_cell.angle_gamma   90.00
#
_symmetry.space_group_name_H-M   'P 1'
#
loop_
_entity.id
_entity.type
_entity.pdbx_description
1 polymer ?
#
loop_
_entity_poly.entity_id
_entity_poly.type
_entity_poly.pdbx_seq_one_letter_code
_entity_poly.pdbx_strand_id
1 'polypeptide(L)'
;MWTHPLPTQCPPQDAKPVNGTLKVYRLVETVPSTDKDWLPYSELEKIEPPKVPHEDFDDFVNCVKHGISVFTKLRCVKGKRKMKKFKGFKIIEGNITSNDGVVLQTYKPSHHTWWLKTDNPSVTFSEVIIDDK
;
A
#
# COMPACT_ATOMS: atom_id res chain seq x y z
N MET A 1 -3.68 -17.55 -1.28
CA MET A 1 -2.53 -17.47 -0.33
C MET A 1 -2.14 -16.01 -0.21
N TRP A 2 -1.22 -15.62 0.68
CA TRP A 2 -0.68 -14.25 0.68
C TRP A 2 0.32 -14.10 -0.47
N THR A 3 0.44 -12.90 -1.04
CA THR A 3 1.35 -12.65 -2.17
C THR A 3 2.83 -12.68 -1.76
N HIS A 4 3.11 -12.35 -0.49
CA HIS A 4 4.44 -12.35 0.09
C HIS A 4 4.46 -13.10 1.43
N PRO A 5 5.62 -13.66 1.84
CA PRO A 5 5.77 -14.27 3.16
C PRO A 5 5.42 -13.28 4.27
N LEU A 6 4.62 -13.72 5.23
CA LEU A 6 4.23 -12.94 6.39
C LEU A 6 4.83 -13.56 7.66
N PRO A 7 5.31 -12.77 8.63
CA PRO A 7 5.62 -13.24 9.97
C PRO A 7 4.40 -13.89 10.64
N THR A 8 4.63 -14.74 11.64
CA THR A 8 3.54 -15.48 12.33
C THR A 8 2.46 -14.57 12.90
N GLN A 9 2.83 -13.38 13.36
CA GLN A 9 1.94 -12.37 13.92
C GLN A 9 1.23 -11.51 12.86
N CYS A 10 1.34 -11.85 11.58
CA CYS A 10 0.86 -11.04 10.45
C CYS A 10 -0.10 -11.78 9.51
N PRO A 11 -1.19 -11.13 9.07
CA PRO A 11 -1.64 -9.78 9.46
C PRO A 11 -2.06 -9.72 10.93
N PRO A 12 -2.11 -8.53 11.56
CA PRO A 12 -2.58 -8.39 12.93
C PRO A 12 -4.02 -8.92 13.06
N GLN A 13 -4.40 -9.44 14.23
CA GLN A 13 -5.73 -10.03 14.47
C GLN A 13 -6.89 -9.05 14.18
N ASP A 14 -6.63 -7.75 14.34
CA ASP A 14 -7.60 -6.69 14.08
C ASP A 14 -7.72 -6.32 12.61
N ALA A 15 -6.81 -6.77 11.73
CA ALA A 15 -6.95 -6.60 10.29
C ALA A 15 -8.14 -7.44 9.79
N LYS A 16 -9.08 -6.78 9.11
CA LYS A 16 -10.32 -7.43 8.65
C LYS A 16 -10.43 -7.41 7.13
N PRO A 17 -11.10 -8.41 6.52
CA PRO A 17 -11.54 -8.28 5.14
C PRO A 17 -12.46 -7.07 5.00
N VAL A 18 -12.43 -6.43 3.84
CA VAL A 18 -13.35 -5.34 3.52
C VAL A 18 -14.78 -5.87 3.42
N ASN A 19 -15.74 -5.16 4.02
CA ASN A 19 -17.16 -5.45 3.81
C ASN A 19 -17.62 -4.79 2.49
N GLY A 20 -17.91 -5.60 1.47
CA GLY A 20 -18.25 -5.12 0.13
C GLY A 20 -17.02 -4.59 -0.61
N THR A 21 -16.99 -3.29 -0.87
CA THR A 21 -15.93 -2.64 -1.64
C THR A 21 -15.40 -1.40 -0.94
N LEU A 22 -14.08 -1.25 -0.88
CA LEU A 22 -13.39 -0.10 -0.32
C LEU A 22 -12.61 0.61 -1.42
N LYS A 23 -13.04 1.83 -1.77
CA LYS A 23 -12.26 2.71 -2.64
C LYS A 23 -11.02 3.21 -1.92
N VAL A 24 -9.87 3.02 -2.55
CA VAL A 24 -8.58 3.47 -2.02
C VAL A 24 -7.75 4.21 -3.06
N TYR A 25 -6.72 4.90 -2.57
CA TYR A 25 -5.74 5.62 -3.36
C TYR A 25 -4.34 5.20 -2.94
N ARG A 26 -3.41 5.13 -3.89
CA ARG A 26 -2.00 4.78 -3.65
C ARG A 26 -1.07 5.66 -4.48
N LEU A 27 0.15 5.88 -3.98
CA LEU A 27 1.23 6.49 -4.75
C LEU A 27 2.02 5.41 -5.47
N VAL A 28 2.28 5.62 -6.76
CA VAL A 28 3.07 4.73 -7.61
C VAL A 28 4.10 5.52 -8.41
N GLU A 29 5.19 4.90 -8.83
CA GLU A 29 6.24 5.54 -9.63
C GLU A 29 5.80 5.74 -11.08
N THR A 30 5.08 4.77 -11.65
CA THR A 30 4.65 4.78 -13.06
C THR A 30 3.17 4.46 -13.22
N VAL A 31 2.61 4.87 -14.37
CA VAL A 31 1.27 4.48 -14.82
C VAL A 31 1.40 3.97 -16.26
N PRO A 32 0.93 2.75 -16.59
CA PRO A 32 0.36 1.75 -15.68
C PRO A 32 1.31 1.33 -14.55
N SER A 33 0.77 0.98 -13.38
CA SER A 33 1.60 0.52 -12.26
C SER A 33 2.24 -0.84 -12.56
N THR A 34 3.45 -1.05 -12.07
CA THR A 34 4.24 -2.27 -12.25
C THR A 34 4.28 -3.08 -10.96
N ASP A 35 4.74 -4.33 -11.01
CA ASP A 35 4.86 -5.20 -9.82
C ASP A 35 5.66 -4.53 -8.68
N LYS A 36 6.66 -3.70 -9.03
CA LYS A 36 7.47 -2.95 -8.07
C LYS A 36 6.65 -1.96 -7.23
N ASP A 37 5.58 -1.40 -7.80
CA ASP A 37 4.68 -0.48 -7.10
C ASP A 37 3.81 -1.19 -6.04
N TRP A 38 3.76 -2.52 -6.07
CA TRP A 38 2.94 -3.36 -5.21
C TRP A 38 3.75 -4.18 -4.20
N LEU A 39 5.09 -4.05 -4.22
CA LEU A 39 5.95 -4.65 -3.22
C LEU A 39 5.78 -3.98 -1.86
N PRO A 40 5.64 -4.76 -0.77
CA PRO A 40 5.68 -4.23 0.58
C PRO A 40 7.11 -3.80 0.93
N TYR A 41 7.24 -2.98 1.97
CA TYR A 41 8.54 -2.45 2.41
C TYR A 41 9.53 -3.58 2.73
N SER A 42 9.05 -4.67 3.32
CA SER A 42 9.84 -5.88 3.61
C SER A 42 10.46 -6.57 2.38
N GLU A 43 9.91 -6.35 1.18
CA GLU A 43 10.51 -6.86 -0.05
C GLU A 43 11.40 -5.80 -0.71
N LEU A 44 11.04 -4.52 -0.60
CA LEU A 44 11.87 -3.42 -1.10
C LEU A 44 13.23 -3.31 -0.41
N GLU A 45 13.31 -3.68 0.88
CA GLU A 45 14.58 -3.74 1.63
C GLU A 45 15.53 -4.84 1.12
N LYS A 46 15.02 -5.87 0.42
CA LYS A 46 15.81 -7.01 -0.08
C LYS A 46 16.38 -6.81 -1.49
N ILE A 47 15.97 -5.76 -2.20
CA ILE A 47 16.46 -5.46 -3.55
C ILE A 47 17.87 -4.86 -3.45
N GLU A 48 18.81 -5.23 -4.32
CA GLU A 48 20.16 -4.65 -4.35
C GLU A 48 20.31 -3.60 -5.47
N PRO A 49 20.71 -2.34 -5.17
CA PRO A 49 20.84 -1.76 -3.83
C PRO A 49 19.47 -1.53 -3.16
N PRO A 50 19.40 -1.54 -1.80
CA PRO A 50 18.15 -1.37 -1.06
C PRO A 50 17.37 -0.15 -1.50
N LYS A 51 16.08 -0.35 -1.81
CA LYS A 51 15.18 0.75 -2.20
C LYS A 51 14.67 1.56 -1.01
N VAL A 52 14.79 0.99 0.18
CA VAL A 52 14.44 1.59 1.46
C VAL A 52 15.52 1.23 2.49
N PRO A 53 15.77 2.06 3.51
CA PRO A 53 16.77 1.75 4.53
C PRO A 53 16.37 0.51 5.35
N HIS A 54 17.36 -0.27 5.77
CA HIS A 54 17.15 -1.27 6.82
C HIS A 54 16.98 -0.55 8.15
N GLU A 55 15.86 -0.79 8.81
CA GLU A 55 15.51 -0.18 10.10
C GLU A 55 14.97 -1.27 11.03
N ASP A 56 15.41 -1.24 12.29
CA ASP A 56 14.86 -2.08 13.35
C ASP A 56 13.56 -1.46 13.86
N PHE A 57 12.50 -2.24 13.80
CA PHE A 57 11.15 -1.81 14.14
C PHE A 57 10.57 -2.68 15.25
N ASP A 58 9.63 -2.12 16.02
CA ASP A 58 8.80 -2.94 16.92
C ASP A 58 7.98 -3.97 16.13
N ASP A 59 7.43 -4.98 16.82
CA ASP A 59 6.69 -6.08 16.18
C ASP A 59 5.50 -5.60 15.35
N PHE A 60 4.81 -4.53 15.77
CA PHE A 60 3.66 -4.01 15.05
C PHE A 60 4.10 -3.35 13.75
N VAL A 61 5.12 -2.51 13.79
CA VAL A 61 5.68 -1.85 12.60
C VAL A 61 6.33 -2.87 11.67
N ASN A 62 7.01 -3.88 12.23
CA ASN A 62 7.52 -5.03 11.48
C ASN A 62 6.38 -5.80 10.77
N CYS A 63 5.20 -5.86 11.38
CA CYS A 63 4.05 -6.46 10.71
C CYS A 63 3.49 -5.59 9.58
N VAL A 64 3.40 -4.29 9.84
CA VAL A 64 2.92 -3.29 8.88
C VAL A 64 3.81 -3.22 7.64
N LYS A 65 5.13 -3.40 7.77
CA LYS A 65 6.06 -3.36 6.63
C LYS A 65 5.86 -4.50 5.62
N HIS A 66 5.14 -5.56 5.99
CA HIS A 66 4.76 -6.67 5.10
C HIS A 66 3.43 -6.43 4.37
N GLY A 67 2.75 -5.32 4.64
CA GLY A 67 1.63 -4.83 3.85
C GLY A 67 2.02 -3.58 3.05
N ILE A 68 1.08 -3.08 2.27
CA ILE A 68 1.24 -1.85 1.50
C ILE A 68 0.36 -0.72 2.03
N SER A 69 0.89 0.50 1.97
CA SER A 69 0.12 1.70 2.33
C SER A 69 -0.92 2.06 1.27
N VAL A 70 -2.17 2.22 1.71
CA VAL A 70 -3.25 2.78 0.91
C VAL A 70 -4.00 3.86 1.70
N PHE A 71 -4.68 4.75 0.99
CA PHE A 71 -5.41 5.86 1.57
C PHE A 71 -6.88 5.78 1.21
N THR A 72 -7.79 6.08 2.14
CA THR A 72 -9.24 6.15 1.86
C THR A 72 -9.71 7.54 1.43
N LYS A 73 -8.80 8.54 1.40
CA LYS A 73 -9.12 9.93 1.05
C LYS A 73 -8.08 10.49 0.07
N LEU A 74 -8.53 10.93 -1.10
CA LEU A 74 -7.68 11.53 -2.14
C LEU A 74 -6.83 12.71 -1.62
N ARG A 75 -7.43 13.59 -0.81
CA ARG A 75 -6.71 14.75 -0.23
C ARG A 75 -5.50 14.34 0.62
N CYS A 76 -5.57 13.19 1.29
CA CYS A 76 -4.51 12.71 2.18
C CYS A 76 -3.34 12.15 1.38
N VAL A 77 -3.60 11.40 0.31
CA VAL A 77 -2.55 10.93 -0.59
C VAL A 77 -1.94 12.08 -1.41
N LYS A 78 -2.73 13.08 -1.82
CA LYS A 78 -2.22 14.33 -2.41
C LYS A 78 -1.27 15.05 -1.46
N GLY A 79 -1.59 15.13 -0.17
CA GLY A 79 -0.70 15.67 0.86
C GLY A 79 0.61 14.88 0.96
N LYS A 80 0.55 13.54 0.93
CA LYS A 80 1.73 12.68 0.96
C LYS A 80 2.64 12.87 -0.27
N ARG A 81 2.05 13.03 -1.47
CA ARG A 81 2.75 13.29 -2.73
C ARG A 81 3.64 14.54 -2.70
N LYS A 82 3.31 15.53 -1.86
CA LYS A 82 4.10 16.77 -1.71
C LYS A 82 5.45 16.56 -1.00
N MET A 83 5.68 15.42 -0.35
CA MET A 83 6.95 15.13 0.31
C MET A 83 8.05 14.89 -0.72
N LYS A 84 9.28 15.38 -0.45
CA LYS A 84 10.44 15.26 -1.36
C LYS A 84 10.66 13.85 -1.92
N LYS A 85 10.49 12.83 -1.07
CA LYS A 85 10.68 11.42 -1.46
C LYS A 85 9.63 10.85 -2.42
N PHE A 86 8.48 11.52 -2.56
CA PHE A 86 7.41 11.13 -3.49
C PHE A 86 7.25 12.12 -4.65
N LYS A 87 8.25 12.98 -4.87
CA LYS A 87 8.26 13.88 -6.02
C LYS A 87 8.26 13.04 -7.30
N GLY A 88 7.34 13.33 -8.20
CA GLY A 88 7.18 12.61 -9.47
C GLY A 88 6.25 11.40 -9.42
N PHE A 89 5.92 10.88 -8.24
CA PHE A 89 4.96 9.78 -8.11
C PHE A 89 3.59 10.20 -8.64
N LYS A 90 2.85 9.23 -9.17
CA LYS A 90 1.47 9.34 -9.62
C LYS A 90 0.52 8.86 -8.52
N ILE A 91 -0.74 9.25 -8.61
CA ILE A 91 -1.80 8.74 -7.72
C ILE A 91 -2.69 7.83 -8.56
N ILE A 92 -2.86 6.60 -8.10
CA ILE A 92 -3.83 5.66 -8.66
C ILE A 92 -4.98 5.48 -7.66
N GLU A 93 -6.16 5.16 -8.17
CA GLU A 93 -7.32 4.74 -7.38
C GLU A 93 -7.81 3.37 -7.83
N GLY A 94 -8.42 2.64 -6.90
CA GLY A 94 -8.97 1.32 -7.15
C GLY A 94 -9.91 0.89 -6.04
N ASN A 95 -10.57 -0.24 -6.27
CA ASN A 95 -11.56 -0.82 -5.38
C ASN A 95 -11.02 -2.14 -4.82
N ILE A 96 -10.93 -2.26 -3.50
CA ILE A 96 -10.51 -3.48 -2.79
C ILE A 96 -11.74 -4.18 -2.25
N THR A 97 -11.79 -5.50 -2.38
CA THR A 97 -12.84 -6.39 -1.86
C THR A 97 -12.28 -7.36 -0.82
N SER A 98 -13.15 -8.18 -0.22
CA SER A 98 -12.73 -9.25 0.71
C SER A 98 -11.82 -10.30 0.08
N ASN A 99 -11.82 -10.43 -1.25
CA ASN A 99 -10.98 -11.40 -1.97
C ASN A 99 -9.54 -10.90 -2.13
N ASP A 100 -9.34 -9.58 -2.07
CA ASP A 100 -8.07 -8.92 -2.36
C ASP A 100 -7.13 -8.90 -1.14
N GLY A 101 -7.64 -9.20 0.05
CA GLY A 101 -6.85 -9.31 1.27
C GLY A 101 -7.55 -8.76 2.50
N VAL A 102 -6.77 -8.25 3.45
CA VAL A 102 -7.28 -7.63 4.69
C VAL A 102 -6.65 -6.26 4.91
N VAL A 103 -7.39 -5.38 5.56
CA VAL A 103 -6.97 -4.00 5.82
C VAL A 103 -7.04 -3.69 7.31
N LEU A 104 -6.15 -2.79 7.76
CA LEU A 104 -6.18 -2.20 9.10
C LEU A 104 -5.83 -0.72 8.99
N GLN A 105 -6.54 0.13 9.74
CA GLN A 105 -6.12 1.52 9.93
C GLN A 105 -4.91 1.56 10.86
N THR A 106 -3.74 1.95 10.36
CA THR A 106 -2.47 1.82 11.10
C THR A 106 -1.87 3.13 11.60
N TYR A 107 -2.19 4.26 10.97
CA TYR A 107 -1.67 5.57 11.36
C TYR A 107 -2.80 6.60 11.44
N LYS A 108 -2.76 7.64 10.59
CA LYS A 108 -3.82 8.63 10.49
C LYS A 108 -5.11 7.98 9.98
N PRO A 109 -6.31 8.54 10.27
CA PRO A 109 -7.59 7.90 9.92
C PRO A 109 -7.77 7.51 8.45
N SER A 110 -7.11 8.20 7.52
CA SER A 110 -7.17 7.84 6.10
C SER A 110 -6.17 6.75 5.70
N HIS A 111 -5.11 6.53 6.48
CA HIS A 111 -4.02 5.62 6.14
C HIS A 111 -4.31 4.22 6.64
N HIS A 112 -4.33 3.28 5.71
CA HIS A 112 -4.53 1.87 5.98
C HIS A 112 -3.32 1.09 5.46
N THR A 113 -2.99 0.03 6.18
CA THR A 113 -2.12 -1.02 5.66
C THR A 113 -3.02 -2.10 5.06
N TRP A 114 -2.71 -2.51 3.84
CA TRP A 114 -3.38 -3.59 3.13
C TRP A 114 -2.39 -4.74 2.95
N TRP A 115 -2.71 -5.91 3.51
CA TRP A 115 -1.98 -7.16 3.25
C TRP A 115 -2.68 -7.88 2.10
N LEU A 116 -1.97 -8.06 0.98
CA LEU A 116 -2.55 -8.49 -0.28
C LEU A 116 -2.67 -10.02 -0.39
N LYS A 117 -3.78 -10.47 -0.95
CA LYS A 117 -3.96 -11.84 -1.47
C LYS A 117 -4.08 -11.89 -2.99
N THR A 118 -4.17 -10.74 -3.66
CA THR A 118 -4.32 -10.62 -5.11
C THR A 118 -2.97 -10.53 -5.80
N ASP A 119 -2.72 -11.39 -6.78
CA ASP A 119 -1.44 -11.44 -7.48
C ASP A 119 -1.26 -10.28 -8.48
N ASN A 120 -2.36 -9.71 -8.97
CA ASN A 120 -2.34 -8.65 -9.99
C ASN A 120 -3.17 -7.43 -9.55
N PRO A 121 -2.79 -6.71 -8.49
CA PRO A 121 -3.53 -5.53 -8.03
C PRO A 121 -3.57 -4.41 -9.08
N SER A 122 -2.61 -4.34 -10.02
CA SER A 122 -2.53 -3.29 -11.04
C SER A 122 -3.77 -3.21 -11.95
N VAL A 123 -4.41 -4.34 -12.28
CA VAL A 123 -5.54 -4.37 -13.24
C VAL A 123 -6.81 -3.70 -12.72
N THR A 124 -6.97 -3.56 -11.40
CA THR A 124 -8.16 -2.94 -10.80
C THR A 124 -7.94 -1.48 -10.40
N PHE A 125 -6.79 -0.92 -10.76
CA PHE A 125 -6.41 0.45 -10.44
C PHE A 125 -6.15 1.29 -11.70
N SER A 126 -6.51 2.57 -11.63
CA SER A 126 -6.31 3.54 -12.72
C SER A 126 -5.75 4.86 -12.19
N GLU A 127 -5.07 5.63 -13.05
CA GLU A 127 -4.51 6.93 -12.67
C GLU A 127 -5.62 7.94 -12.35
N VAL A 128 -5.47 8.63 -11.23
CA VAL A 128 -6.25 9.80 -10.89
C VAL A 128 -5.66 10.98 -11.64
N ILE A 129 -6.37 11.47 -12.66
CA ILE A 129 -6.02 12.73 -13.32
C ILE A 129 -6.27 13.86 -12.32
N ILE A 130 -5.20 14.58 -11.99
CA ILE A 130 -5.26 15.73 -11.09
C ILE A 130 -5.10 16.96 -11.97
N ASP A 131 -6.21 17.68 -12.16
CA ASP A 131 -6.14 19.03 -12.69
C ASP A 131 -5.49 19.91 -11.63
N ASP A 132 -4.21 20.22 -11.83
CA ASP A 132 -3.52 21.25 -11.05
C ASP A 132 -4.07 22.61 -11.51
N LYS A 133 -5.19 23.02 -10.91
CA LYS A 133 -5.69 24.41 -10.98
C LYS A 133 -4.96 25.30 -9.99
#